data_AF-A0A382BVR7-F1
#
_entry.id   AF-A0A382BVR7-F1
#
_cell.length_a   1.000
_cell.length_b   1.000
_cell.length_c   1.000
_cell.angle_alpha   90.00
_cell.angle_beta   90.00
_cell.angle_gamma   90.00
#
_symmetry.space_group_name_H-M   'P 1'
#
loop_
_entity.id
_entity.type
_entity.pdbx_description
1 polymer ?
#
loop_
_entity_poly.entity_id
_entity_poly.type
_entity_poly.pdbx_seq_one_letter_code
_entity_poly.pdbx_strand_id
1 'polypeptide(L)'
;MVKQFINNLKANMKNITQKIISVLFMTILFSVSFCDVTSSITSLVGRNAEGYLAPLGTMMGSGMNSGFYRKASPHKILGFDFTLDLVYSMAPAGQTTYNFYIPDDSISFPFQFQFPKNL
;
A
#
# COMPACT_ATOMS: atom_id res chain seq x y z
N MET A 1 -33.42 59.49 2.70
CA MET A 1 -33.97 58.45 1.80
C MET A 1 -32.88 57.58 1.16
N VAL A 2 -31.92 58.15 0.42
CA VAL A 2 -30.87 57.39 -0.30
C VAL A 2 -29.94 56.56 0.61
N LYS A 3 -29.45 57.10 1.73
CA LYS A 3 -28.60 56.35 2.70
C LYS A 3 -29.28 55.10 3.27
N GLN A 4 -30.59 55.17 3.52
CA GLN A 4 -31.36 54.06 4.08
C GLN A 4 -31.56 52.94 3.05
N PHE A 5 -31.75 53.31 1.78
CA PHE A 5 -31.78 52.36 0.68
C PHE A 5 -30.44 51.60 0.51
N ILE A 6 -29.32 52.31 0.56
CA ILE A 6 -27.98 51.71 0.48
C ILE A 6 -27.70 50.78 1.67
N ASN A 7 -28.10 51.16 2.88
CA ASN A 7 -27.91 50.32 4.07
C ASN A 7 -28.74 49.02 3.99
N ASN A 8 -29.98 49.09 3.50
CA ASN A 8 -30.82 47.91 3.28
C ASN A 8 -30.23 46.97 2.22
N LEU A 9 -29.68 47.52 1.12
CA LEU A 9 -28.95 46.73 0.11
C LEU A 9 -27.74 46.01 0.72
N LYS A 10 -26.93 46.73 1.50
CA LYS A 10 -25.73 46.15 2.14
C LYS A 10 -26.07 45.03 3.13
N ALA A 11 -27.15 45.19 3.90
CA ALA A 11 -27.64 44.16 4.81
C ALA A 11 -28.12 42.91 4.06
N ASN A 12 -28.84 43.08 2.95
CA ASN A 12 -29.32 41.97 2.12
C ASN A 12 -28.15 41.21 1.48
N MET A 13 -27.15 41.92 0.94
CA MET A 13 -25.93 41.30 0.41
C MET A 13 -25.17 40.52 1.48
N LYS A 14 -25.03 41.05 2.70
CA LYS A 14 -24.39 40.35 3.82
C LYS A 14 -25.09 39.02 4.15
N ASN A 15 -26.43 39.03 4.18
CA ASN A 15 -27.23 37.82 4.44
C ASN A 15 -27.07 36.77 3.32
N ILE A 16 -26.98 37.20 2.05
CA ILE A 16 -26.72 36.32 0.91
C ILE A 16 -25.32 35.70 1.01
N THR A 17 -24.29 36.51 1.30
CA THR A 17 -22.92 36.01 1.49
C THR A 17 -22.84 35.00 2.63
N GLN A 18 -23.52 35.25 3.76
CA GLN A 18 -23.57 34.31 4.88
C GLN A 18 -24.21 32.97 4.49
N LYS A 19 -25.29 32.97 3.71
CA LYS A 19 -25.92 31.75 3.20
C LYS A 19 -24.99 30.97 2.28
N ILE A 20 -24.28 31.65 1.37
CA ILE A 20 -23.31 31.02 0.46
C ILE A 20 -22.17 30.36 1.26
N ILE A 21 -21.61 31.07 2.25
CA ILE A 21 -20.56 30.52 3.12
C ILE A 21 -21.07 29.30 3.88
N SER A 22 -22.31 29.34 4.39
CA SER A 22 -22.92 28.21 5.08
C SER A 22 -23.08 26.99 4.18
N VAL A 23 -23.49 27.16 2.92
CA VAL A 23 -23.61 26.06 1.96
C VAL A 23 -22.23 25.48 1.63
N LEU A 24 -21.23 26.33 1.38
CA LEU A 24 -19.86 25.89 1.11
C LEU A 24 -19.30 25.06 2.28
N PHE A 25 -19.50 25.53 3.51
CA PHE A 25 -19.08 24.82 4.72
C PHE A 25 -19.74 23.44 4.83
N MET A 26 -21.04 23.34 4.57
CA MET A 26 -21.75 22.06 4.59
C MET A 26 -21.26 21.09 3.50
N THR A 27 -20.91 21.60 2.31
CA THR A 27 -20.34 20.76 1.25
C THR A 27 -18.96 20.21 1.62
N ILE A 28 -18.11 21.01 2.28
CA ILE A 28 -16.80 20.55 2.77
C ILE A 28 -16.99 19.50 3.87
N LEU A 29 -17.88 19.73 4.83
CA LEU A 29 -18.17 18.75 5.89
C LEU A 29 -18.69 17.42 5.33
N PHE A 30 -19.53 17.46 4.29
CA PHE A 30 -20.05 16.25 3.66
C PHE A 30 -18.95 15.43 2.97
N SER A 31 -17.92 16.09 2.42
CA SER A 31 -16.81 15.39 1.73
C SER A 31 -15.97 14.49 2.65
N VAL A 32 -15.86 14.83 3.94
CA VAL A 32 -15.10 14.05 4.93
C VAL A 32 -15.78 12.69 5.19
N SER A 33 -17.10 12.61 5.08
CA SER A 33 -17.84 11.36 5.30
C SER A 33 -17.64 10.32 4.20
N PHE A 34 -17.14 10.71 3.02
CA PHE A 34 -16.83 9.80 1.90
C PHE A 34 -15.35 9.41 1.83
N CYS A 35 -14.49 9.94 2.70
CA CYS A 35 -13.09 9.54 2.73
C CYS A 35 -12.93 8.26 3.56
N ASP A 36 -12.43 7.18 2.93
CA ASP A 36 -12.02 5.96 3.61
C ASP A 36 -10.49 5.90 3.67
N VAL A 37 -9.94 6.61 4.65
CA VAL A 37 -8.50 6.67 4.90
C VAL A 37 -7.97 5.30 5.34
N THR A 38 -8.77 4.53 6.09
CA THR A 38 -8.38 3.23 6.63
C THR A 38 -8.10 2.23 5.52
N SER A 39 -8.99 2.10 4.54
CA SER A 39 -8.76 1.21 3.40
C SER A 39 -7.58 1.66 2.53
N SER A 40 -7.41 2.97 2.35
CA SER A 40 -6.28 3.55 1.61
C SER A 40 -4.93 3.20 2.25
N ILE A 41 -4.81 3.35 3.58
CA ILE A 41 -3.61 2.96 4.34
C ILE A 41 -3.41 1.44 4.29
N THR A 42 -4.48 0.66 4.48
CA THR A 42 -4.41 -0.81 4.45
C THR A 42 -3.92 -1.31 3.10
N SER A 43 -4.41 -0.73 1.99
CA SER A 43 -3.96 -1.03 0.64
C SER A 43 -2.49 -0.67 0.44
N LEU A 44 -2.05 0.48 0.95
CA LEU A 44 -0.66 0.92 0.85
C LEU A 44 0.29 -0.04 1.58
N VAL A 45 -0.03 -0.43 2.81
CA VAL A 45 0.76 -1.41 3.58
C VAL A 45 0.72 -2.78 2.91
N GLY A 46 -0.44 -3.23 2.44
CA GLY A 46 -0.60 -4.52 1.77
C GLY A 46 0.25 -4.64 0.50
N ARG A 47 0.22 -3.62 -0.36
CA ARG A 47 1.06 -3.59 -1.58
C ARG A 47 2.55 -3.59 -1.26
N ASN A 48 2.95 -2.87 -0.21
CA ASN A 48 4.34 -2.85 0.21
C ASN A 48 4.80 -4.20 0.78
N ALA A 49 3.94 -4.87 1.55
CA ALA A 49 4.22 -6.21 2.06
C ALA A 49 4.29 -7.26 0.94
N GLU A 50 3.37 -7.20 -0.03
CA GLU A 50 3.38 -8.08 -1.20
C GLU A 50 4.67 -7.94 -2.00
N GLY A 51 5.07 -6.71 -2.34
CA GLY A 51 6.31 -6.49 -3.09
C GLY A 51 7.58 -6.92 -2.33
N TYR A 52 7.57 -6.85 -1.00
CA TYR A 52 8.67 -7.33 -0.17
C TYR A 52 8.75 -8.87 -0.13
N LEU A 53 7.61 -9.55 -0.07
CA LEU A 53 7.54 -11.01 0.10
C LEU A 53 7.46 -11.79 -1.23
N ALA A 54 7.04 -11.15 -2.33
CA ALA A 54 6.86 -11.79 -3.63
C ALA A 54 8.12 -12.47 -4.18
N PRO A 55 9.34 -11.89 -4.08
CA PRO A 55 10.56 -12.57 -4.53
C PRO A 55 10.83 -13.85 -3.74
N LEU A 56 10.56 -13.85 -2.42
CA LEU A 56 10.71 -15.04 -1.57
C LEU A 56 9.73 -16.15 -1.95
N GLY A 57 8.46 -15.80 -2.18
CA GLY A 57 7.45 -16.74 -2.65
C GLY A 57 7.80 -17.34 -4.01
N THR A 58 8.34 -16.51 -4.92
CA THR A 58 8.80 -16.95 -6.24
C THR A 58 9.99 -17.90 -6.14
N MET A 59 10.97 -17.58 -5.30
CA MET A 59 12.12 -18.46 -5.03
C MET A 59 11.67 -19.82 -4.51
N MET A 60 10.76 -19.83 -3.54
CA MET A 60 10.22 -21.07 -2.96
C MET A 60 9.47 -21.90 -4.00
N GLY A 61 8.55 -21.28 -4.77
CA GLY A 61 7.79 -21.97 -5.81
C GLY A 61 8.68 -22.51 -6.94
N SER A 62 9.70 -21.74 -7.35
CA SER A 62 10.68 -22.18 -8.33
C SER A 62 11.53 -23.35 -7.81
N GLY A 63 11.95 -23.31 -6.54
CA GLY A 63 12.66 -24.41 -5.88
C GLY A 63 11.81 -25.68 -5.76
N MET A 64 10.51 -25.54 -5.49
CA MET A 64 9.59 -26.68 -5.44
C MET A 64 9.34 -27.30 -6.82
N ASN A 65 9.37 -26.50 -7.89
CA ASN A 65 9.10 -26.96 -9.26
C ASN A 65 10.36 -27.47 -10.00
N SER A 66 11.56 -27.29 -9.44
CA SER A 66 12.82 -27.65 -10.12
C SER A 66 13.26 -29.11 -9.91
N GLY A 67 12.53 -29.88 -9.09
CA GLY A 67 12.86 -31.27 -8.82
C GLY A 67 11.91 -32.27 -9.46
N PHE A 68 11.98 -32.53 -10.78
CA PHE A 68 11.15 -33.59 -11.38
C PHE A 68 11.70 -34.26 -12.65
N TYR A 69 12.91 -34.85 -12.59
CA TYR A 69 13.30 -35.94 -13.50
C TYR A 69 14.26 -36.92 -12.80
N ARG A 70 13.72 -37.83 -11.99
CA ARG A 70 14.51 -38.94 -11.42
C ARG A 70 14.22 -40.20 -12.22
N LYS A 71 15.23 -40.77 -12.90
CA LYS A 71 15.13 -42.15 -13.40
C LYS A 71 15.03 -43.07 -12.18
N ALA A 72 13.98 -43.88 -12.11
CA ALA A 72 13.92 -45.01 -11.19
C ALA A 72 14.90 -46.08 -11.71
N SER A 73 16.17 -45.99 -11.32
CA SER A 73 17.12 -47.07 -11.60
C SER A 73 16.76 -48.27 -10.71
N PRO A 74 16.83 -49.52 -11.21
CA PRO A 74 16.51 -50.70 -10.41
C PRO A 74 17.47 -50.81 -9.21
N HIS A 75 16.91 -50.86 -8.00
CA HIS A 75 17.59 -50.91 -6.70
C HIS A 75 18.49 -52.16 -6.56
N LYS A 76 19.62 -52.07 -5.83
CA LYS A 76 20.31 -53.28 -5.32
C LYS A 76 20.87 -53.16 -3.91
N ILE A 77 20.63 -54.27 -3.19
CA ILE A 77 20.77 -54.61 -1.77
C ILE A 77 19.63 -54.01 -0.91
N LEU A 78 18.70 -54.89 -0.49
CA LEU A 78 17.52 -54.67 0.37
C LEU A 78 16.34 -53.82 -0.15
N GLY A 79 16.44 -53.18 -1.32
CA GLY A 79 15.27 -52.57 -1.99
C GLY A 79 14.90 -51.15 -1.55
N PHE A 80 15.77 -50.47 -0.80
CA PHE A 80 15.59 -49.08 -0.37
C PHE A 80 16.79 -48.23 -0.78
N ASP A 81 16.54 -47.17 -1.56
CA ASP A 81 17.54 -46.17 -1.93
C ASP A 81 17.17 -44.83 -1.28
N PHE A 82 18.01 -44.32 -0.38
CA PHE A 82 17.89 -42.95 0.14
C PHE A 82 18.57 -42.00 -0.82
N THR A 83 17.84 -41.04 -1.39
CA THR A 83 18.43 -40.03 -2.26
C THR A 83 18.09 -38.63 -1.79
N LEU A 84 19.12 -37.83 -1.49
CA LEU A 84 19.02 -36.44 -1.09
C LEU A 84 19.23 -35.55 -2.32
N ASP A 85 18.23 -34.72 -2.65
CA ASP A 85 18.35 -33.72 -3.70
C ASP A 85 18.46 -32.32 -3.09
N LEU A 86 19.52 -31.61 -3.48
CA LEU A 86 19.73 -30.21 -3.13
C LEU A 86 19.33 -29.36 -4.32
N VAL A 87 18.30 -28.53 -4.13
CA VAL A 87 17.83 -27.57 -5.13
C VAL A 87 18.16 -26.18 -4.65
N TYR A 88 18.89 -25.42 -5.47
CA TYR A 88 19.27 -24.05 -5.18
C TYR A 88 18.44 -23.10 -6.05
N SER A 89 17.68 -22.21 -5.41
CA SER A 89 16.80 -21.23 -6.06
C SER A 89 17.28 -19.82 -5.72
N MET A 90 17.43 -18.97 -6.73
CA MET A 90 17.82 -17.56 -6.58
C MET A 90 16.61 -16.65 -6.77
N ALA A 91 16.66 -15.47 -6.16
CA ALA A 91 15.69 -14.42 -6.46
C ALA A 91 15.72 -14.10 -7.96
N PRO A 92 14.56 -13.83 -8.59
CA PRO A 92 14.52 -13.43 -10.00
C PRO A 92 15.42 -12.21 -10.26
N ALA A 93 16.00 -12.14 -11.46
CA ALA A 93 16.87 -11.02 -11.83
C ALA A 93 16.14 -9.69 -11.68
N GLY A 94 16.75 -8.75 -10.94
CA GLY A 94 16.15 -7.44 -10.64
C GLY A 94 15.15 -7.41 -9.49
N GLN A 95 14.87 -8.54 -8.83
CA GLN A 95 13.96 -8.64 -7.68
C GLN A 95 14.68 -8.92 -6.35
N THR A 96 15.97 -8.61 -6.28
CA THR A 96 16.77 -8.71 -5.04
C THR A 96 16.54 -7.55 -4.08
N THR A 97 15.92 -6.48 -4.57
CA THR A 97 15.64 -5.25 -3.83
C THR A 97 14.20 -4.84 -4.06
N TYR A 98 13.55 -4.38 -2.99
CA TYR A 98 12.19 -3.90 -3.02
C TYR A 98 12.16 -2.37 -3.09
N ASN A 99 11.48 -1.81 -4.10
CA ASN A 99 11.22 -0.38 -4.18
C ASN A 99 9.91 -0.07 -3.48
N PHE A 100 9.97 0.73 -2.42
CA PHE A 100 8.78 1.10 -1.66
C PHE A 100 7.78 1.85 -2.54
N TYR A 101 6.55 1.36 -2.61
CA TYR A 101 5.47 2.05 -3.28
C TYR A 101 5.05 3.23 -2.41
N ILE A 102 5.35 4.44 -2.89
CA ILE A 102 4.92 5.71 -2.31
C ILE A 102 3.89 6.30 -3.28
N PRO A 103 2.66 6.61 -2.85
CA PRO A 103 1.70 7.33 -3.68
C PRO A 103 2.24 8.72 -4.02
N ASP A 104 1.89 9.26 -5.19
CA ASP A 104 2.25 10.64 -5.57
C ASP A 104 1.56 11.70 -4.69
N ASP A 105 0.60 11.27 -3.86
CA ASP A 105 -0.07 12.12 -2.87
C ASP A 105 0.83 12.36 -1.64
N SER A 106 0.91 13.61 -1.19
CA SER A 106 1.70 13.98 -0.02
C SER A 106 1.06 13.48 1.29
N ILE A 107 1.45 12.30 1.75
CA ILE A 107 1.05 11.75 3.05
C ILE A 107 2.18 12.02 4.04
N SER A 108 1.97 12.96 4.96
CA SER A 108 2.91 13.20 6.07
C SER A 108 2.69 12.15 7.15
N PHE A 109 3.65 11.23 7.31
CA PHE A 109 3.66 10.27 8.40
C PHE A 109 4.87 10.53 9.32
N PRO A 110 4.67 10.73 10.63
CA PRO A 110 5.78 10.72 11.57
C PRO A 110 6.23 9.27 11.76
N PHE A 111 7.29 8.84 11.07
CA PHE A 111 7.86 7.53 11.34
C PHE A 111 8.47 7.53 12.76
N GLN A 112 8.10 6.53 13.57
CA GLN A 112 8.63 6.36 14.93
C GLN A 112 9.92 5.52 14.96
N PHE A 113 10.43 5.13 13.80
CA PHE A 113 11.63 4.29 13.72
C PHE A 113 12.88 5.12 13.96
N GLN A 114 13.44 5.03 15.17
CA GLN A 114 14.79 5.47 15.47
C GLN A 114 15.72 4.27 15.30
N PHE A 115 16.65 4.34 14.33
CA PHE A 115 17.74 3.39 14.26
C PHE A 115 18.49 3.40 15.60
N PRO A 116 18.76 2.23 16.22
CA PRO A 116 19.63 2.18 17.39
C PRO A 116 20.97 2.81 16.99
N LYS A 117 21.36 3.87 17.70
CA LYS A 117 22.51 4.72 17.35
C LYS A 117 23.86 4.01 17.42
N ASN A 118 23.89 2.76 17.87
CA ASN A 118 25.10 1.98 18.05
C ASN A 118 24.88 0.58 17.45
N LEU A 119 25.54 0.33 16.32
CA LEU A 119 25.95 -1.01 15.88
C LEU A 119 27.35 -1.27 16.46
#